data_AF-A0A9P7GSP3-F1
#
_entry.id   AF-A0A9P7GSP3-F1
#
_cell.length_a   1.000
_cell.length_b   1.000
_cell.length_c   1.000
_cell.angle_alpha   90.00
_cell.angle_beta   90.00
_cell.angle_gamma   90.00
#
_symmetry.space_group_name_H-M   'P 1'
#
loop_
_entity.id
_entity.type
_entity.pdbx_description
1 polymer ?
#
loop_
_entity_poly.entity_id
_entity_poly.type
_entity_poly.pdbx_seq_one_letter_code
_entity_poly.pdbx_strand_id
1 'polypeptide(L)'
;MSVMAQLPPDLGGASGKVAYIDTEGTFRPDRIRSIADRFGVDGNMALENILYARAFNSEHQMELINECSLRFAEDKDFRLLV
;
A
#
# COMPACT_ATOMS: atom_id res chain seq x y z
N MET A 1 6.23 -5.94 1.36
CA MET A 1 5.46 -6.44 0.21
C MET A 1 4.82 -5.33 -0.63
N SER A 2 4.65 -4.12 -0.09
CA SER A 2 3.93 -3.04 -0.77
C SER A 2 4.52 -2.60 -2.12
N VAL A 3 5.83 -2.71 -2.32
CA VAL A 3 6.46 -2.48 -3.64
C VAL A 3 6.24 -3.66 -4.59
N MET A 4 6.38 -4.90 -4.09
CA MET A 4 6.23 -6.11 -4.91
C MET A 4 4.83 -6.25 -5.52
N ALA A 5 3.78 -5.91 -4.77
CA ALA A 5 2.41 -5.98 -5.28
C ALA A 5 2.16 -5.06 -6.49
N GLN A 6 2.96 -4.00 -6.64
CA GLN A 6 2.87 -3.05 -7.75
C GLN A 6 3.60 -3.53 -9.00
N LEU A 7 4.54 -4.48 -8.87
CA LEU A 7 5.25 -5.05 -10.02
C LEU A 7 4.27 -5.83 -10.92
N PRO A 8 4.61 -6.03 -12.20
CA PRO A 8 3.76 -6.83 -13.07
C PRO A 8 3.86 -8.33 -12.73
N PRO A 9 2.87 -9.15 -13.16
CA PRO A 9 2.81 -10.57 -12.79
C PRO A 9 4.01 -11.41 -13.22
N ASP A 10 4.67 -11.06 -14.32
CA ASP A 10 5.90 -11.71 -14.81
C ASP A 10 7.11 -11.47 -13.89
N LEU A 11 7.08 -10.39 -13.09
CA LEU A 11 8.03 -10.10 -12.02
C LEU A 11 7.52 -10.53 -10.63
N GLY A 12 6.44 -11.33 -10.58
CA GLY A 12 5.87 -11.88 -9.35
C GLY A 12 4.99 -10.90 -8.57
N GLY A 13 4.58 -9.79 -9.18
CA GLY A 13 3.63 -8.84 -8.59
C GLY A 13 2.19 -9.03 -9.06
N ALA A 14 1.36 -8.02 -8.86
CA ALA A 14 -0.07 -8.05 -9.21
C ALA A 14 -0.53 -6.82 -10.01
N SER A 15 0.40 -5.98 -10.48
CA SER A 15 0.13 -4.69 -11.12
C SER A 15 -0.87 -3.84 -10.34
N GLY A 16 -0.76 -3.83 -9.01
CA GLY A 16 -1.80 -3.30 -8.14
C GLY A 16 -1.36 -2.27 -7.12
N LYS A 17 -2.30 -1.40 -6.75
CA LYS A 17 -2.16 -0.47 -5.61
C LYS A 17 -2.23 -1.22 -4.29
N VAL A 18 -1.74 -0.57 -3.24
CA VAL A 18 -1.68 -1.11 -1.89
C VAL A 18 -2.36 -0.17 -0.92
N ALA A 19 -3.17 -0.70 -0.01
CA ALA A 19 -3.58 0.04 1.19
C ALA A 19 -2.73 -0.41 2.38
N TYR A 20 -2.32 0.55 3.22
CA TYR A 20 -1.50 0.31 4.41
C TYR A 20 -2.14 1.02 5.60
N ILE A 21 -2.62 0.24 6.57
CA ILE A 21 -3.13 0.73 7.85
C ILE A 21 -2.05 0.53 8.92
N ASP A 22 -1.46 1.64 9.35
CA ASP A 22 -0.37 1.62 10.33
C ASP A 22 -0.91 1.90 11.74
N THR A 23 -0.82 0.91 12.62
CA THR A 23 -1.29 1.00 14.00
C THR A 23 -0.28 1.66 14.94
N GLU A 24 1.01 1.62 14.59
CA GLU A 24 2.10 2.01 15.49
C GLU A 24 2.97 3.15 14.93
N GLY A 25 2.71 3.63 13.72
CA GLY A 25 3.54 4.63 13.07
C GLY A 25 4.89 4.07 12.62
N THR A 26 4.91 2.81 12.18
CA THR A 26 6.10 2.09 11.71
C THR A 26 6.36 2.22 10.22
N PHE A 27 5.42 2.78 9.46
CA PHE A 27 5.61 3.08 8.04
C PHE A 27 6.74 4.08 7.85
N ARG A 28 7.62 3.80 6.88
CA ARG A 28 8.80 4.62 6.58
C ARG A 28 8.90 4.82 5.07
N PRO A 29 8.56 6.01 4.54
CA PRO A 29 8.63 6.28 3.11
C PRO A 29 10.00 5.98 2.49
N ASP A 30 11.08 6.27 3.22
CA ASP A 30 12.44 6.01 2.72
C ASP A 30 12.74 4.51 2.53
N ARG A 31 12.11 3.63 3.33
CA ARG A 31 12.19 2.18 3.11
C ARG A 31 11.46 1.79 1.82
N ILE A 32 10.32 2.41 1.49
CA ILE A 32 9.63 2.16 0.22
C ILE A 32 10.51 2.58 -0.95
N ARG A 33 11.09 3.79 -0.92
CA ARG A 33 12.02 4.26 -1.96
C ARG A 33 13.22 3.33 -2.13
N SER A 34 13.84 2.93 -1.02
CA SER A 34 15.00 2.03 -1.03
C SER A 34 14.69 0.64 -1.60
N ILE A 35 13.44 0.16 -1.43
CA ILE A 35 13.01 -1.11 -2.00
C ILE A 35 12.65 -0.94 -3.48
N ALA A 36 11.96 0.14 -3.85
CA ALA A 36 11.60 0.47 -5.23
C ALA A 36 12.84 0.57 -6.14
N ASP A 37 13.90 1.21 -5.65
CA ASP A 37 15.18 1.36 -6.36
C ASP A 37 15.81 0.01 -6.75
N ARG A 38 15.67 -1.02 -5.90
CA ARG A 38 16.16 -2.38 -6.20
C ARG A 38 15.44 -3.04 -7.39
N PHE A 39 14.23 -2.58 -7.70
CA PHE A 39 13.42 -3.06 -8.82
C PHE A 39 13.43 -2.07 -10.00
N GLY A 40 14.22 -0.99 -9.94
CA GLY A 40 14.23 0.05 -10.98
C GLY A 40 12.92 0.84 -11.08
N VAL A 41 12.12 0.87 -10.00
CA VAL A 41 10.85 1.60 -9.93
C VAL A 41 11.11 2.98 -9.30
N ASP A 42 10.51 4.03 -9.85
CA ASP A 42 10.58 5.36 -9.23
C ASP A 42 9.98 5.33 -7.81
N GLY A 43 10.75 5.80 -6.84
CA GLY A 43 10.37 5.72 -5.44
C GLY A 43 9.16 6.58 -5.06
N ASN A 44 8.91 7.67 -5.80
CA ASN A 44 7.75 8.52 -5.55
C ASN A 44 6.49 7.93 -6.19
N MET A 45 6.58 7.38 -7.40
CA MET A 45 5.50 6.61 -8.01
C MET A 45 5.13 5.40 -7.14
N ALA A 46 6.12 4.71 -6.56
CA ALA A 46 5.87 3.61 -5.64
C ALA A 46 5.12 4.04 -4.37
N LEU A 47 5.34 5.26 -3.89
CA LEU A 47 4.64 5.84 -2.74
C LEU A 47 3.22 6.30 -3.10
N GLU A 48 3.03 6.89 -4.28
CA GLU A 48 1.71 7.32 -4.76
C GLU A 48 0.74 6.15 -4.92
N ASN A 49 1.25 4.97 -5.26
CA ASN A 49 0.47 3.73 -5.34
C ASN A 49 0.16 3.08 -3.98
N ILE A 50 0.58 3.69 -2.86
CA ILE A 50 0.30 3.22 -1.51
C ILE A 50 -0.66 4.20 -0.82
N LEU A 51 -1.91 3.78 -0.65
CA LEU A 51 -2.87 4.46 0.22
C LEU A 51 -2.50 4.19 1.68
N TYR A 52 -1.98 5.19 2.36
CA TYR A 52 -1.56 5.08 3.76
C TYR A 52 -2.56 5.74 4.71
N ALA A 53 -2.87 5.07 5.82
CA ALA A 53 -3.64 5.63 6.93
C ALA A 53 -3.05 5.19 8.28
N ARG A 54 -3.16 6.04 9.30
CA ARG A 54 -2.73 5.71 10.67
C ARG A 54 -3.93 5.43 11.56
N ALA A 55 -4.00 4.24 12.13
CA ALA A 55 -4.96 3.91 13.17
C ALA A 55 -4.43 4.34 14.53
N PHE A 56 -5.26 4.96 15.37
CA PHE A 56 -4.87 5.43 16.71
C PHE A 56 -5.41 4.52 17.83
N ASN A 57 -6.42 3.72 17.52
CA ASN A 57 -7.04 2.73 18.39
C ASN A 57 -7.80 1.70 17.54
N SER A 58 -8.37 0.69 18.18
CA SER A 58 -9.09 -0.39 17.50
C SER A 58 -10.38 0.06 16.79
N GLU A 59 -11.08 1.06 17.33
CA GLU A 59 -12.31 1.58 16.73
C GLU A 59 -11.99 2.29 15.41
N HIS A 60 -11.02 3.21 15.43
CA HIS A 60 -10.53 3.89 14.23
C HIS A 60 -9.96 2.90 13.20
N GLN A 61 -9.29 1.83 13.64
CA GLN A 61 -8.83 0.78 12.73
C GLN A 61 -9.99 0.11 11.99
N MET A 62 -11.11 -0.15 12.66
CA MET A 62 -12.31 -0.73 12.04
C MET A 62 -12.97 0.24 11.05
N GLU A 63 -13.02 1.54 11.38
CA GLU A 63 -13.49 2.57 10.45
C GLU A 63 -12.65 2.61 9.17
N LEU A 64 -11.32 2.60 9.30
CA LEU A 64 -10.39 2.60 8.15
C LEU A 64 -10.55 1.35 7.28
N ILE A 65 -10.82 0.18 7.86
CA ILE A 65 -11.10 -1.06 7.11
C ILE A 65 -12.39 -0.92 6.29
N ASN A 66 -13.44 -0.34 6.86
CA ASN A 66 -14.70 -0.10 6.16
C ASN A 66 -14.50 0.89 5.00
N GLU A 67 -13.76 1.97 5.22
CA GLU A 67 -13.39 2.91 4.15
C GLU A 67 -12.56 2.26 3.04
N CYS A 68 -11.59 1.41 3.40
CA CYS A 68 -10.81 0.65 2.42
C CYS A 68 -11.72 -0.27 1.58
N SER A 69 -12.70 -0.91 2.22
CA SER A 69 -13.65 -1.79 1.53
C SER A 69 -14.46 -1.04 0.46
N LEU A 70 -14.90 0.19 0.77
CA LEU A 70 -15.57 1.06 -0.20
C LEU A 70 -14.62 1.45 -1.34
N ARG A 71 -13.40 1.88 -1.03
CA ARG A 71 -12.39 2.21 -2.05
C ARG A 71 -12.05 1.02 -2.95
N PHE A 72 -11.97 -0.20 -2.42
CA PHE A 72 -11.70 -1.40 -3.22
C PHE A 72 -12.92 -1.80 -4.09
N ALA A 73 -14.13 -1.41 -3.67
CA ALA A 73 -15.32 -1.57 -4.47
C ALA A 73 -15.34 -0.61 -5.67
N GLU A 74 -14.84 0.62 -5.50
CA GLU A 74 -14.78 1.67 -6.53
C GLU A 74 -13.56 1.54 -7.44
N ASP A 75 -12.37 1.37 -6.86
CA ASP A 75 -11.08 1.22 -7.55
C ASP A 75 -10.64 -0.25 -7.49
N LYS A 76 -10.66 -0.92 -8.65
CA LYS A 76 -10.33 -2.34 -8.80
C LYS A 76 -8.84 -2.63 -8.89
N ASP A 77 -7.99 -1.60 -8.75
CA ASP A 77 -6.54 -1.74 -8.86
C ASP A 77 -5.88 -2.16 -7.54
N PHE A 78 -6.58 -2.10 -6.41
CA PHE A 78 -6.03 -2.56 -5.13
C PHE A 78 -5.86 -4.08 -5.10
N ARG A 79 -4.65 -4.55 -4.75
CA ARG A 79 -4.29 -5.98 -4.70
C ARG A 79 -3.74 -6.43 -3.35
N LEU A 80 -3.50 -5.50 -2.43
CA LEU A 80 -2.95 -5.78 -1.10
C LEU A 80 -3.48 -4.78 -0.07
N LEU A 81 -3.95 -5.29 1.06
CA LEU A 81 -4.17 -4.54 2.30
C LEU A 81 -3.13 -5.01 3.32
N VAL A 82 -2.40 -4.07 3.92
CA VAL A 82 -1.39 -4.30 4.97
C VAL A 82 -1.86 -3.67 6.26
#